data_AF-A0A498SE49-F1
#
_entry.id   AF-A0A498SE49-F1
#
_cell.length_a   1.000
_cell.length_b   1.000
_cell.length_c   1.000
_cell.angle_alpha   90.00
_cell.angle_beta   90.00
_cell.angle_gamma   90.00
#
_symmetry.space_group_name_H-M   'P 1'
#
loop_
_entity.id
_entity.type
_entity.pdbx_description
1 polymer ?
#
loop_
_entity_poly.entity_id
_entity_poly.type
_entity_poly.pdbx_seq_one_letter_code
_entity_poly.pdbx_strand_id
1 'polypeptide(L)'
;MWYHNLLLLLLLVIQLYFTQQETTDIFPNPRANGYSECGLKSKGYQLTEQERYRLNNDLLQLSRRTSNDQSTDFCTTKGVDATLFITKQGNEQLAHQLKTLWAVDGQCKKSIIFVLSTNDHNLYYAADEHSPISASDFEKVVSEQQQLLNEGKFTLALTAIFSKLGESVQANKDETINGYMLRI
;
A
#
# COMPACT_ATOMS: atom_id res chain seq x y z
N MET A 1 -27.37 42.97 -17.33
CA MET A 1 -26.22 42.49 -18.13
C MET A 1 -24.99 42.11 -17.29
N TRP A 2 -24.81 42.64 -16.08
CA TRP A 2 -23.62 42.35 -15.25
C TRP A 2 -23.62 40.95 -14.60
N TYR A 3 -24.78 40.47 -14.14
CA TYR A 3 -24.91 39.16 -13.50
C TYR A 3 -24.67 37.96 -14.42
N HIS A 4 -24.92 38.10 -15.73
CA HIS A 4 -24.62 37.03 -16.71
C HIS A 4 -23.11 36.83 -16.88
N ASN A 5 -22.33 37.92 -16.93
CA ASN A 5 -20.88 37.83 -17.01
C ASN A 5 -20.26 37.26 -15.72
N LEU A 6 -20.84 37.56 -14.55
CA LEU A 6 -20.39 36.99 -13.27
C LEU A 6 -20.69 35.48 -13.17
N LEU A 7 -21.86 35.04 -13.64
CA LEU A 7 -22.25 33.63 -13.66
C LEU A 7 -21.38 32.81 -14.63
N LEU A 8 -21.06 33.37 -15.80
CA LEU A 8 -20.13 32.78 -16.77
C LEU A 8 -18.71 32.65 -16.21
N LEU A 9 -18.23 33.66 -15.47
CA LEU A 9 -16.93 33.59 -14.80
C LEU A 9 -16.89 32.50 -13.72
N LEU A 10 -17.95 32.38 -12.91
CA LEU A 10 -18.08 31.34 -11.88
C LEU A 10 -18.10 29.93 -12.49
N LEU A 11 -18.83 29.73 -13.60
CA LEU A 11 -18.84 28.45 -14.32
C LEU A 11 -17.48 28.08 -14.89
N LEU A 12 -16.72 29.04 -15.42
CA LEU A 12 -15.34 28.83 -15.89
C LEU A 12 -14.38 28.46 -14.76
N VAL A 13 -14.53 29.10 -13.59
CA VAL A 13 -13.72 28.78 -12.40
C VAL A 13 -14.03 27.37 -11.90
N ILE A 14 -15.30 26.96 -11.86
CA ILE A 14 -15.69 25.60 -11.42
C ILE A 14 -15.11 24.52 -12.33
N GLN A 15 -15.08 24.74 -13.66
CA GLN A 15 -14.48 23.79 -14.61
C GLN A 15 -12.96 23.61 -14.39
N LEU A 16 -12.26 24.66 -13.92
CA LEU A 16 -10.83 24.60 -13.61
C LEU A 16 -10.52 23.88 -12.28
N TYR A 17 -11.49 23.80 -11.36
CA TYR A 17 -11.32 23.07 -10.10
C TYR A 17 -11.43 21.54 -10.27
N PHE A 18 -12.04 21.05 -11.37
CA PHE A 18 -12.28 19.61 -11.57
C PHE A 18 -11.24 18.89 -12.45
N THR A 19 -10.17 19.55 -12.89
CA THR A 19 -9.17 18.95 -13.80
C THR A 19 -7.88 18.45 -13.13
N GLN A 20 -7.99 17.82 -11.97
CA GLN A 20 -6.92 16.94 -11.45
C GLN A 20 -7.52 15.68 -10.82
N GLN A 21 -8.23 14.90 -11.63
CA GLN A 21 -8.41 13.50 -11.30
C GLN A 21 -7.30 12.74 -12.02
N GLU A 22 -6.22 12.39 -11.29
CA GLU A 22 -5.20 11.47 -11.79
C GLU A 22 -5.91 10.16 -12.14
N THR A 23 -6.11 9.91 -13.43
CA THR A 23 -6.70 8.67 -13.92
C THR A 23 -5.70 7.54 -13.68
N THR A 24 -6.15 6.47 -13.03
CA THR A 24 -5.30 5.36 -12.60
C THR A 24 -4.60 4.63 -13.74
N ASP A 25 -5.12 4.76 -14.97
CA ASP A 25 -4.56 4.20 -16.21
C ASP A 25 -3.19 4.80 -16.58
N ILE A 26 -2.73 5.85 -15.88
CA ILE A 26 -1.41 6.48 -16.07
C ILE A 26 -0.35 5.91 -15.12
N PHE A 27 -0.71 5.05 -14.15
CA PHE A 27 0.27 4.49 -13.21
C PHE A 27 0.76 3.11 -13.68
N PRO A 28 1.88 3.04 -14.41
CA PRO A 28 2.35 1.79 -14.95
C PRO A 28 2.74 0.86 -13.81
N ASN A 29 2.39 -0.42 -13.95
CA ASN A 29 2.67 -1.41 -12.90
C ASN A 29 4.19 -1.46 -12.65
N PRO A 30 4.66 -1.07 -11.45
CA PRO A 30 6.09 -0.98 -11.18
C PRO A 30 6.76 -2.38 -11.16
N ARG A 31 5.99 -3.46 -11.17
CA ARG A 31 6.48 -4.85 -11.31
C ARG A 31 6.66 -5.26 -12.77
N ALA A 32 5.95 -4.65 -13.72
CA ALA A 32 5.99 -4.98 -15.14
C ALA A 32 6.72 -3.89 -15.93
N ASN A 33 8.04 -3.75 -15.76
CA ASN A 33 8.93 -2.75 -16.38
C ASN A 33 8.47 -1.26 -16.33
N GLY A 34 7.32 -0.97 -15.73
CA GLY A 34 6.64 0.32 -15.77
C GLY A 34 7.38 1.44 -15.06
N TYR A 35 8.30 1.12 -14.15
CA TYR A 35 9.16 2.12 -13.54
C TYR A 35 10.05 2.85 -14.57
N SER A 36 10.39 2.21 -15.69
CA SER A 36 11.18 2.81 -16.76
C SER A 36 10.39 3.84 -17.59
N GLU A 37 9.07 3.67 -17.71
CA GLU A 37 8.16 4.61 -18.40
C GLU A 37 8.05 5.93 -17.64
N CYS A 38 8.25 5.89 -16.31
CA CYS A 38 8.36 7.09 -15.47
C CYS A 38 9.77 7.70 -15.44
N GLY A 39 10.69 7.25 -16.31
CA GLY A 39 12.08 7.73 -16.36
C GLY A 39 12.91 7.34 -15.12
N LEU A 40 12.44 6.39 -14.32
CA LEU A 40 13.13 5.99 -13.09
C LEU A 40 14.11 4.85 -13.37
N LYS A 41 15.30 4.93 -12.77
CA LYS A 41 16.26 3.81 -12.76
C LYS A 41 15.84 2.66 -11.84
N SER A 42 14.90 2.91 -10.93
CA SER A 42 14.38 1.95 -9.95
C SER A 42 12.98 2.35 -9.46
N LYS A 43 12.26 1.43 -8.83
CA LYS A 43 10.86 1.62 -8.39
C LYS A 43 10.75 2.70 -7.30
N GLY A 44 9.88 3.70 -7.49
CA GLY A 44 9.52 4.72 -6.48
C GLY A 44 9.89 6.16 -6.89
N TYR A 45 8.97 7.10 -6.70
CA TYR A 45 9.16 8.55 -6.87
C TYR A 45 9.15 9.24 -5.48
N GLN A 46 9.77 10.41 -5.34
CA GLN A 46 9.98 11.21 -4.10
C GLN A 46 10.99 10.70 -3.06
N LEU A 47 11.41 9.44 -3.12
CA LEU A 47 12.42 8.90 -2.22
C LEU A 47 13.82 8.87 -2.85
N THR A 48 14.85 8.97 -2.02
CA THR A 48 16.24 8.70 -2.47
C THR A 48 16.37 7.25 -2.92
N GLU A 49 17.37 6.94 -3.74
CA GLU A 49 17.64 5.55 -4.16
C GLU A 49 17.86 4.61 -2.98
N GLN A 50 18.58 5.08 -1.95
CA GLN A 50 18.83 4.32 -0.73
C GLN A 50 17.54 4.01 0.02
N GLU A 51 16.64 4.97 0.16
CA GLU A 51 15.33 4.76 0.81
C GLU A 51 14.46 3.79 0.03
N ARG A 52 14.44 3.91 -1.30
CA ARG A 52 13.70 2.97 -2.18
C ARG A 52 14.22 1.55 -2.03
N TYR A 53 15.54 1.37 -1.99
CA TYR A 53 16.16 0.06 -1.76
C TYR A 53 15.80 -0.49 -0.37
N ARG A 54 15.86 0.34 0.67
CA ARG A 54 15.49 -0.05 2.04
C ARG A 54 14.04 -0.51 2.12
N LEU A 55 13.09 0.31 1.67
CA LEU A 55 11.67 -0.02 1.73
C LEU A 55 11.32 -1.23 0.88
N ASN A 56 11.97 -1.41 -0.28
CA ASN A 56 11.80 -2.63 -1.05
C ASN A 56 12.26 -3.87 -0.28
N ASN A 57 13.38 -3.79 0.45
CA ASN A 57 13.80 -4.89 1.31
C ASN A 57 12.82 -5.13 2.47
N ASP A 58 12.25 -4.08 3.05
CA ASP A 58 11.25 -4.21 4.12
C ASP A 58 9.97 -4.91 3.61
N LEU A 59 9.50 -4.60 2.39
CA LEU A 59 8.40 -5.31 1.75
C LEU A 59 8.73 -6.78 1.47
N LEU A 60 9.96 -7.09 1.05
CA LEU A 60 10.41 -8.47 0.87
C LEU A 60 10.47 -9.23 2.20
N GLN A 61 10.87 -8.56 3.28
CA GLN A 61 10.86 -9.15 4.62
C GLN A 61 9.43 -9.38 5.13
N LEU A 62 8.50 -8.46 4.86
CA LEU A 62 7.08 -8.66 5.15
C LEU A 62 6.55 -9.90 4.42
N SER A 63 6.88 -10.04 3.13
CA SER A 63 6.53 -11.23 2.36
C SER A 63 7.05 -12.52 3.02
N ARG A 64 8.32 -12.54 3.44
CA ARG A 64 8.90 -13.70 4.13
C ARG A 64 8.23 -13.98 5.48
N ARG A 65 8.02 -12.97 6.33
CA ARG A 65 7.39 -13.16 7.66
C ARG A 65 5.95 -13.65 7.59
N THR A 66 5.28 -13.35 6.48
CA THR A 66 3.90 -13.79 6.26
C THR A 66 3.81 -15.15 5.57
N SER A 67 4.93 -15.74 5.08
CA SER A 67 4.95 -17.08 4.50
C SER A 67 4.65 -18.17 5.55
N ASN A 68 4.19 -19.33 5.09
CA ASN A 68 3.91 -20.48 5.96
C ASN A 68 4.63 -21.74 5.46
N ASP A 69 5.82 -21.99 5.99
CA ASP A 69 6.70 -23.05 5.51
C ASP A 69 6.22 -24.48 5.89
N GLN A 70 5.10 -24.61 6.59
CA GLN A 70 4.56 -25.91 7.04
C GLN A 70 3.61 -26.58 6.03
N SER A 71 3.24 -25.91 4.93
CA SER A 71 2.35 -26.47 3.91
C SER A 71 3.10 -26.96 2.67
N THR A 72 2.54 -27.96 2.00
CA THR A 72 3.02 -28.46 0.69
C THR A 72 2.41 -27.72 -0.50
N ASP A 73 1.31 -26.98 -0.29
CA ASP A 73 0.67 -26.19 -1.34
C ASP A 73 1.34 -24.82 -1.51
N PHE A 74 1.66 -24.49 -2.76
CA PHE A 74 2.38 -23.25 -3.11
C PHE A 74 1.65 -22.01 -2.59
N CYS A 75 0.34 -21.90 -2.83
CA CYS A 75 -0.41 -20.71 -2.43
C CYS A 75 -0.55 -20.61 -0.92
N THR A 76 -0.63 -21.73 -0.21
CA THR A 76 -0.63 -21.75 1.26
C THR A 76 0.70 -21.28 1.83
N THR A 77 1.82 -21.76 1.27
CA THR A 77 3.18 -21.44 1.74
C THR A 77 3.61 -20.03 1.38
N LYS A 78 3.17 -19.51 0.23
CA LYS A 78 3.49 -18.18 -0.25
C LYS A 78 3.07 -17.10 0.77
N GLY A 79 4.00 -16.21 1.08
CA GLY A 79 3.72 -14.99 1.82
C GLY A 79 3.07 -13.90 0.97
N VAL A 80 2.80 -12.75 1.57
CA VAL A 80 2.11 -11.68 0.87
C VAL A 80 3.00 -10.99 -0.18
N ASP A 81 2.45 -10.70 -1.34
CA ASP A 81 3.05 -9.89 -2.39
C ASP A 81 2.67 -8.42 -2.18
N ALA A 82 3.47 -7.70 -1.38
CA ALA A 82 3.22 -6.31 -1.06
C ALA A 82 3.84 -5.33 -2.08
N THR A 83 3.10 -4.28 -2.44
CA THR A 83 3.58 -3.19 -3.31
C THR A 83 3.30 -1.85 -2.63
N LEU A 84 4.29 -0.96 -2.60
CA LEU A 84 4.15 0.39 -2.07
C LEU A 84 4.08 1.41 -3.21
N PHE A 85 3.03 2.22 -3.20
CA PHE A 85 2.85 3.39 -4.04
C PHE A 85 2.92 4.65 -3.17
N ILE A 86 3.70 5.64 -3.60
CA ILE A 86 3.89 6.90 -2.86
C ILE A 86 3.47 8.04 -3.77
N THR A 87 2.54 8.85 -3.30
CA THR A 87 1.98 9.99 -4.03
C THR A 87 1.77 11.18 -3.09
N LYS A 88 1.63 12.39 -3.65
CA LYS A 88 1.27 13.58 -2.88
C LYS A 88 -0.12 13.45 -2.28
N GLN A 89 -1.09 13.06 -3.11
CA GLN A 89 -2.48 12.87 -2.70
C GLN A 89 -2.93 11.48 -3.10
N GLY A 90 -3.53 10.76 -2.16
CA GLY A 90 -3.99 9.40 -2.36
C GLY A 90 -5.05 9.07 -1.33
N ASN A 91 -5.87 8.07 -1.62
CA ASN A 91 -6.94 7.64 -0.74
C ASN A 91 -7.14 6.12 -0.83
N GLU A 92 -8.05 5.60 -0.03
CA GLU A 92 -8.41 4.18 -0.03
C GLU A 92 -8.90 3.71 -1.41
N GLN A 93 -9.73 4.52 -2.09
CA GLN A 93 -10.23 4.20 -3.42
C GLN A 93 -9.09 4.00 -4.44
N LEU A 94 -8.05 4.83 -4.39
CA LEU A 94 -6.87 4.69 -5.22
C LEU A 94 -6.15 3.36 -4.93
N ALA A 95 -6.01 2.97 -3.66
CA ALA A 95 -5.41 1.68 -3.32
C ALA A 95 -6.21 0.51 -3.93
N HIS A 96 -7.54 0.56 -3.85
CA HIS A 96 -8.41 -0.45 -4.47
C HIS A 96 -8.31 -0.48 -6.00
N GLN A 97 -8.29 0.69 -6.65
CA GLN A 97 -8.13 0.79 -8.09
C GLN A 97 -6.78 0.23 -8.56
N LEU A 98 -5.70 0.58 -7.87
CA LEU A 98 -4.35 0.06 -8.18
C LEU A 98 -4.27 -1.46 -7.97
N LYS A 99 -4.93 -1.99 -6.93
CA LYS A 99 -5.02 -3.45 -6.72
C LYS A 99 -5.65 -4.15 -7.92
N THR A 100 -6.80 -3.66 -8.38
CA THR A 100 -7.50 -4.21 -9.55
C THR A 100 -6.68 -4.05 -10.82
N LEU A 101 -6.09 -2.88 -11.04
CA LEU A 101 -5.32 -2.56 -12.24
C LEU A 101 -4.04 -3.39 -12.35
N TRP A 102 -3.27 -3.49 -11.26
CA TRP A 102 -1.98 -4.18 -11.28
C TRP A 102 -2.09 -5.68 -11.12
N ALA A 103 -3.21 -6.19 -10.58
CA ALA A 103 -3.53 -7.61 -10.44
C ALA A 103 -2.31 -8.44 -9.99
N VAL A 104 -1.63 -7.95 -8.94
CA VAL A 104 -0.26 -8.34 -8.58
C VAL A 104 -0.11 -9.84 -8.34
N ASP A 105 -1.14 -10.49 -7.80
CA ASP A 105 -1.19 -11.92 -7.59
C ASP A 105 -2.48 -12.53 -8.12
N GLY A 106 -2.54 -12.73 -9.45
CA GLY A 106 -3.69 -13.34 -10.11
C GLY A 106 -4.00 -14.78 -9.66
N GLN A 107 -2.99 -15.52 -9.19
CA GLN A 107 -3.09 -16.95 -8.89
C GLN A 107 -3.51 -17.22 -7.44
N CYS A 108 -2.72 -16.74 -6.46
CA CYS A 108 -2.96 -17.08 -5.06
C CYS A 108 -3.82 -16.04 -4.34
N LYS A 109 -4.05 -14.86 -4.95
CA LYS A 109 -4.81 -13.75 -4.35
C LYS A 109 -4.25 -13.35 -2.98
N LYS A 110 -2.91 -13.32 -2.87
CA LYS A 110 -2.16 -12.89 -1.69
C LYS A 110 -1.36 -11.63 -1.96
N SER A 111 -2.00 -10.59 -2.49
CA SER A 111 -1.34 -9.30 -2.71
C SER A 111 -1.88 -8.20 -1.80
N ILE A 112 -1.04 -7.20 -1.52
CA ILE A 112 -1.44 -5.95 -0.87
C ILE A 112 -0.84 -4.78 -1.64
N ILE A 113 -1.66 -3.76 -1.89
CA ILE A 113 -1.21 -2.45 -2.34
C ILE A 113 -1.28 -1.49 -1.15
N PHE A 114 -0.15 -0.88 -0.82
CA PHE A 114 -0.07 0.23 0.12
C PHE A 114 0.03 1.55 -0.66
N VAL A 115 -0.72 2.57 -0.25
CA VAL A 115 -0.68 3.91 -0.82
C VAL A 115 -0.34 4.91 0.29
N LEU A 116 0.88 5.45 0.26
CA LEU A 116 1.27 6.56 1.11
C LEU A 116 0.87 7.88 0.43
N SER A 117 -0.03 8.63 1.07
CA SER A 117 -0.28 10.04 0.73
C SER A 117 0.61 10.93 1.59
N THR A 118 1.55 11.63 0.95
CA THR A 118 2.54 12.45 1.66
C THR A 118 1.98 13.80 2.11
N ASN A 119 0.95 14.34 1.46
CA ASN A 119 0.26 15.55 1.94
C ASN A 119 -0.70 15.25 3.10
N ASP A 120 -1.38 14.10 3.05
CA ASP A 120 -2.38 13.74 4.06
C ASP A 120 -1.77 13.00 5.26
N HIS A 121 -0.48 12.68 5.19
CA HIS A 121 0.26 11.91 6.20
C HIS A 121 -0.41 10.57 6.56
N ASN A 122 -1.05 9.95 5.58
CA ASN A 122 -1.82 8.72 5.76
C ASN A 122 -1.30 7.58 4.88
N LEU A 123 -1.35 6.36 5.43
CA LEU A 123 -1.11 5.13 4.70
C LEU A 123 -2.44 4.40 4.51
N TYR A 124 -2.86 4.25 3.26
CA TYR A 124 -4.00 3.44 2.87
C TYR A 124 -3.53 2.07 2.38
N TYR A 125 -4.42 1.07 2.39
CA TYR A 125 -4.11 -0.23 1.82
C TYR A 125 -5.32 -0.84 1.12
N ALA A 126 -5.04 -1.76 0.19
CA ALA A 126 -6.04 -2.66 -0.38
C ALA A 126 -5.41 -4.04 -0.49
N ALA A 127 -6.06 -5.05 0.11
CA ALA A 127 -5.60 -6.43 0.11
C ALA A 127 -6.48 -7.32 -0.77
N ASP A 128 -5.89 -8.39 -1.31
CA ASP A 128 -6.64 -9.51 -1.85
C ASP A 128 -7.16 -10.43 -0.75
N GLU A 129 -8.14 -11.26 -1.10
CA GLU A 129 -8.93 -12.10 -0.19
C GLU A 129 -8.09 -13.02 0.72
N HIS A 130 -6.98 -13.57 0.21
CA HIS A 130 -6.14 -14.52 0.97
C HIS A 130 -4.95 -13.85 1.66
N SER A 131 -4.90 -12.52 1.67
CA SER A 131 -3.87 -11.79 2.41
C SER A 131 -3.98 -12.07 3.91
N PRO A 132 -2.87 -12.43 4.60
CA PRO A 132 -2.89 -12.80 6.00
C PRO A 132 -2.96 -11.59 6.96
N ILE A 133 -3.01 -10.37 6.45
CA ILE A 133 -3.06 -9.14 7.24
C ILE A 133 -4.51 -8.67 7.36
N SER A 134 -5.04 -8.63 8.58
CA SER A 134 -6.39 -8.13 8.86
C SER A 134 -6.46 -6.60 8.82
N ALA A 135 -7.66 -6.06 8.56
CA ALA A 135 -7.89 -4.61 8.63
C ALA A 135 -7.60 -4.05 10.02
N SER A 136 -8.01 -4.75 11.08
CA SER A 136 -7.76 -4.35 12.46
C SER A 136 -6.27 -4.32 12.81
N ASP A 137 -5.48 -5.28 12.33
CA ASP A 137 -4.03 -5.28 12.53
C ASP A 137 -3.38 -4.09 11.81
N PHE A 138 -3.83 -3.83 10.59
CA PHE A 138 -3.36 -2.70 9.80
C PHE A 138 -3.65 -1.36 10.50
N GLU A 139 -4.90 -1.11 10.85
CA GLU A 139 -5.33 0.12 11.52
C GLU A 139 -4.57 0.33 12.83
N LYS A 140 -4.45 -0.72 13.65
CA LYS A 140 -3.70 -0.68 14.89
C LYS A 140 -2.24 -0.29 14.64
N VAL A 141 -1.54 -1.01 13.78
CA VAL A 141 -0.10 -0.77 13.53
C VAL A 141 0.14 0.61 12.92
N VAL A 142 -0.70 1.08 12.00
CA VAL A 142 -0.59 2.42 11.42
C VAL A 142 -0.82 3.49 12.49
N SER A 143 -1.85 3.32 13.34
CA SER A 143 -2.15 4.28 14.42
C SER A 143 -0.97 4.45 15.39
N GLU A 144 -0.26 3.37 15.70
CA GLU A 144 0.93 3.39 16.56
C GLU A 144 2.10 4.17 15.94
N GLN A 145 2.13 4.32 14.60
CA GLN A 145 3.19 5.03 13.88
C GLN A 145 2.71 6.39 13.30
N GLN A 146 1.49 6.82 13.61
CA GLN A 146 0.89 8.05 13.07
C GLN A 146 1.72 9.30 13.39
N GLN A 147 2.37 9.34 14.56
CA GLN A 147 3.27 10.45 14.90
C GLN A 147 4.43 10.56 13.89
N LEU A 148 5.07 9.46 13.51
CA LEU A 148 6.16 9.48 12.53
C LEU A 148 5.66 9.91 11.14
N LEU A 149 4.44 9.50 10.77
CA LEU A 149 3.82 9.93 9.52
C LEU A 149 3.55 11.44 9.51
N ASN A 150 2.99 11.98 10.60
CA ASN A 150 2.70 13.41 10.78
C ASN A 150 3.98 14.26 10.82
N GLU A 151 5.09 13.73 11.33
CA GLU A 151 6.41 14.37 11.31
C GLU A 151 7.10 14.30 9.93
N GLY A 152 6.47 13.67 8.93
CA GLY A 152 7.04 13.47 7.60
C GLY A 152 8.19 12.45 7.57
N LYS A 153 8.39 11.68 8.65
CA LYS A 153 9.42 10.64 8.77
C LYS A 153 8.96 9.33 8.11
N PHE A 154 8.53 9.42 6.86
CA PHE A 154 7.85 8.33 6.15
C PHE A 154 8.66 7.04 6.09
N THR A 155 9.96 7.10 5.76
CA THR A 155 10.81 5.91 5.67
C THR A 155 10.89 5.17 7.01
N LEU A 156 11.00 5.89 8.13
CA LEU A 156 11.03 5.30 9.47
C LEU A 156 9.68 4.70 9.84
N ALA A 157 8.59 5.44 9.59
CA ALA A 157 7.22 4.97 9.83
C ALA A 157 6.93 3.68 9.05
N LEU A 158 7.19 3.66 7.75
CA LEU A 158 6.95 2.52 6.88
C LEU A 158 7.79 1.30 7.27
N THR A 159 9.07 1.49 7.61
CA THR A 159 9.94 0.41 8.12
C THR A 159 9.30 -0.23 9.37
N ALA A 160 8.85 0.59 10.32
CA ALA A 160 8.24 0.12 11.56
C ALA A 160 6.89 -0.58 11.31
N ILE A 161 6.05 -0.01 10.45
CA ILE A 161 4.76 -0.58 10.05
C ILE A 161 4.96 -1.97 9.44
N PHE A 162 5.82 -2.10 8.42
CA PHE A 162 6.04 -3.39 7.76
C PHE A 162 6.63 -4.43 8.70
N SER A 163 7.50 -4.02 9.64
CA SER A 163 8.02 -4.95 10.66
C SER A 163 6.91 -5.49 11.54
N LYS A 164 6.11 -4.59 12.12
CA LYS A 164 5.03 -4.91 13.07
C LYS A 164 3.88 -5.70 12.44
N LEU A 165 3.55 -5.41 11.19
CA LEU A 165 2.58 -6.20 10.42
C LEU A 165 3.05 -7.65 10.27
N GLY A 166 4.32 -7.86 9.90
CA GLY A 166 4.90 -9.20 9.82
C GLY A 166 4.94 -9.92 11.17
N GLU A 167 5.16 -9.19 12.27
CA GLU A 167 5.14 -9.73 13.63
C GLU A 167 3.74 -10.14 14.08
N SER A 168 2.71 -9.32 13.81
CA SER A 168 1.30 -9.66 14.14
C SER A 168 0.86 -10.96 13.44
N VAL A 169 1.19 -11.12 12.16
CA VAL A 169 0.86 -12.36 11.43
C VAL A 169 1.54 -13.59 12.02
N GLN A 170 2.78 -13.47 12.52
CA GLN A 170 3.47 -14.58 13.18
C GLN A 170 2.84 -14.91 14.53
N ALA A 171 2.52 -13.90 15.35
CA ALA A 171 1.87 -14.10 16.65
C ALA A 171 0.51 -14.81 16.52
N ASN A 172 -0.29 -14.45 15.53
CA ASN A 172 -1.58 -15.09 15.26
C ASN A 172 -1.44 -16.58 14.86
N LYS A 173 -0.34 -16.96 14.20
CA LYS A 173 -0.04 -18.36 13.89
C LYS A 173 0.28 -19.15 15.17
N ASP A 174 1.08 -18.58 16.05
CA ASP A 174 1.49 -19.23 17.31
C ASP A 174 0.31 -19.42 18.27
N GLU A 175 -0.58 -18.43 18.37
CA GLU A 175 -1.82 -18.55 19.15
C GLU A 175 -2.74 -19.64 18.61
N THR A 176 -2.85 -19.74 17.28
CA THR A 176 -3.64 -20.77 16.63
C THR A 176 -3.09 -22.17 16.95
N ILE A 177 -1.77 -22.38 16.82
CA ILE A 177 -1.12 -23.66 17.12
C ILE A 177 -1.28 -24.04 18.60
N ASN A 178 -1.02 -23.11 19.52
CA ASN A 178 -1.14 -23.35 20.96
C ASN A 178 -2.59 -23.55 21.42
N GLY A 179 -3.55 -22.87 20.79
CA GLY A 179 -4.98 -23.04 21.06
C GLY A 179 -5.50 -24.43 20.69
N TYR A 180 -4.94 -25.06 19.65
CA TYR A 180 -5.22 -26.46 19.32
C TYR A 180 -4.54 -27.44 20.29
N MET A 181 -3.36 -27.11 20.82
CA MET A 181 -2.63 -27.97 21.77
C MET A 181 -3.31 -28.04 23.15
N LEU A 182 -4.02 -26.98 23.57
CA LEU A 182 -4.75 -26.94 24.85
C LEU A 182 -6.16 -27.59 24.80
N ARG A 183 -6.57 -28.12 23.65
CA ARG A 183 -7.88 -28.77 23.46
C ARG A 183 -7.81 -30.29 23.22
N ILE A 184 -6.65 -30.91 23.46
CA ILE A 184 -6.43 -32.37 23.43
C ILE A 184 -6.18 -32.84 24.87
#